data_AF-A0A1A8FAE1-F1
#
_entry.id   AF-A0A1A8FAE1-F1
#
_cell.length_a   1.000
_cell.length_b   1.000
_cell.length_c   1.000
_cell.angle_alpha   90.00
_cell.angle_beta   90.00
_cell.angle_gamma   90.00
#
_symmetry.space_group_name_H-M   'P 1'
#
loop_
_entity.id
_entity.type
_entity.pdbx_description
1 polymer ?
#
loop_
_entity_poly.entity_id
_entity_poly.type
_entity_poly.pdbx_seq_one_letter_code
_entity_poly.pdbx_strand_id
1 'polypeptide(L)'
;LKEVDLIKNIQALLKRTIAQVVTQIKMNRDAQQALEMDWSDKHEAYGFDDRSGRHSNMSPDTKLHPSSATMQEHICTPTSWTKFTQDNLSKALQEEEATNSLRMLVEQML
;
A
#
# COMPACT_ATOMS: atom_id res chain seq x y z
N LEU A 1 -5.29 -42.25 -25.87
CA LEU A 1 -6.25 -41.66 -24.90
C LEU A 1 -5.53 -41.05 -23.70
N LYS A 2 -4.74 -41.81 -22.93
CA LYS A 2 -4.01 -41.30 -21.73
C LYS A 2 -3.14 -40.05 -21.97
N GLU A 3 -2.39 -40.00 -23.07
CA GLU A 3 -1.52 -38.86 -23.38
C GLU A 3 -2.30 -37.58 -23.68
N VAL A 4 -3.45 -37.70 -24.37
CA VAL A 4 -4.32 -36.57 -24.66
C VAL A 4 -4.92 -35.98 -23.39
N ASP A 5 -5.34 -36.84 -22.45
CA ASP A 5 -5.88 -36.40 -21.16
C ASP A 5 -4.80 -35.75 -20.30
N LEU A 6 -3.58 -36.28 -20.30
CA LEU A 6 -2.43 -35.66 -19.65
C LEU A 6 -2.14 -34.27 -20.20
N ILE A 7 -2.09 -34.11 -21.53
CA ILE A 7 -1.86 -32.81 -22.18
C ILE A 7 -2.96 -31.82 -21.79
N LYS A 8 -4.23 -32.23 -21.82
CA LYS A 8 -5.36 -31.37 -21.42
C LYS A 8 -5.24 -30.91 -19.96
N ASN A 9 -4.85 -31.81 -19.06
CA ASN A 9 -4.66 -31.50 -17.65
C ASN A 9 -3.52 -30.49 -17.43
N ILE A 10 -2.39 -30.66 -18.11
CA ILE A 10 -1.26 -29.72 -18.06
C ILE A 10 -1.69 -28.35 -18.61
N GLN A 11 -2.38 -28.31 -19.74
CA GLN A 11 -2.89 -27.05 -20.31
C GLN A 11 -3.86 -26.34 -19.36
N ALA A 12 -4.75 -27.09 -18.69
CA ALA A 12 -5.67 -26.52 -17.72
C ALA A 12 -4.93 -25.96 -16.49
N LEU A 13 -3.91 -26.66 -16.01
CA LEU A 13 -3.07 -26.21 -14.91
C LEU A 13 -2.34 -24.91 -15.28
N LEU A 14 -1.64 -24.88 -16.42
CA LEU A 14 -0.93 -23.68 -16.90
C LEU A 14 -1.86 -22.47 -17.04
N LYS A 15 -3.07 -22.65 -17.59
CA LYS A 15 -4.06 -21.57 -17.71
C LYS A 15 -4.47 -20.99 -16.35
N ARG A 16 -4.66 -21.85 -15.33
CA ARG A 16 -4.97 -21.42 -13.96
C ARG A 16 -3.80 -20.66 -13.35
N THR A 17 -2.58 -21.18 -13.49
CA THR A 17 -1.37 -20.53 -12.96
C THR A 17 -1.16 -19.14 -13.58
N ILE A 18 -1.37 -19.00 -14.90
CA ILE A 18 -1.30 -17.67 -15.57
C ILE A 18 -2.33 -16.71 -14.98
N ALA A 19 -3.57 -17.16 -14.74
CA ALA A 19 -4.61 -16.31 -14.15
C ALA A 19 -4.27 -15.89 -12.71
N GLN A 20 -3.66 -16.78 -11.93
CA GLN A 20 -3.15 -16.46 -10.59
C GLN A 20 -2.04 -15.41 -10.65
N VAL A 21 -1.08 -15.55 -11.59
CA VAL A 21 0.03 -14.59 -11.76
C VAL A 21 -0.50 -13.20 -12.13
N VAL A 22 -1.45 -13.13 -13.07
CA VAL A 22 -2.07 -11.85 -13.46
C VAL A 22 -2.79 -11.20 -12.27
N THR A 23 -3.48 -11.98 -11.45
CA THR A 23 -4.13 -11.47 -10.25
C THR A 23 -3.09 -10.97 -9.23
N GLN A 24 -2.04 -11.73 -8.97
CA GLN A 24 -1.00 -11.34 -8.02
C GLN A 24 -0.28 -10.05 -8.45
N ILE A 25 -0.01 -9.87 -9.74
CA ILE A 25 0.56 -8.62 -10.26
C ILE A 25 -0.33 -7.41 -9.96
N LYS A 26 -1.66 -7.57 -10.06
CA LYS A 26 -2.60 -6.49 -9.71
C LYS A 26 -2.56 -6.19 -8.22
N MET A 27 -2.61 -7.22 -7.37
CA MET A 27 -2.53 -7.06 -5.92
C MET A 27 -1.24 -6.37 -5.48
N ASN A 28 -0.11 -6.72 -6.08
CA ASN A 28 1.18 -6.08 -5.82
C ASN A 28 1.17 -4.60 -6.20
N ARG A 29 0.56 -4.23 -7.35
CA ARG A 29 0.42 -2.83 -7.78
C ARG A 29 -0.47 -2.03 -6.83
N ASP A 30 -1.57 -2.63 -6.39
CA ASP A 30 -2.49 -1.98 -5.44
C ASP A 30 -1.81 -1.74 -4.09
N ALA A 31 -1.02 -2.72 -3.61
CA ALA A 31 -0.22 -2.58 -2.38
C ALA A 31 0.86 -1.50 -2.53
N GLN A 32 1.57 -1.46 -3.67
CA GLN A 32 2.55 -0.42 -3.97
C GLN A 32 1.90 0.96 -3.97
N GLN A 33 0.78 1.15 -4.68
CA GLN A 33 0.08 2.42 -4.75
C GLN A 33 -0.38 2.90 -3.36
N ALA A 34 -0.89 1.98 -2.51
CA ALA A 34 -1.28 2.32 -1.15
C ALA A 34 -0.10 2.83 -0.29
N LEU A 35 1.07 2.19 -0.42
CA LEU A 35 2.29 2.62 0.27
C LEU A 35 2.79 3.98 -0.25
N GLU A 36 2.76 4.19 -1.56
CA GLU A 36 3.19 5.45 -2.19
C GLU A 36 2.31 6.63 -1.75
N MET A 37 0.99 6.45 -1.71
CA MET A 37 0.06 7.48 -1.24
C MET A 37 0.25 7.77 0.26
N ASP A 38 0.36 6.74 1.10
CA ASP A 38 0.62 6.90 2.53
C ASP A 38 1.94 7.66 2.77
N TRP A 39 2.99 7.33 2.03
CA TRP A 39 4.26 8.03 2.11
C TRP A 39 4.18 9.48 1.65
N SER A 40 3.53 9.76 0.51
CA SER A 40 3.44 11.13 -0.03
C SER A 40 2.66 12.05 0.90
N ASP A 41 1.52 11.59 1.41
CA ASP A 41 0.67 12.37 2.30
C ASP A 41 1.41 12.69 3.61
N LYS A 42 2.16 11.71 4.14
CA LYS A 42 2.98 11.88 5.34
C LYS A 42 4.16 12.81 5.14
N HIS A 43 4.79 12.75 3.98
CA HIS A 43 5.87 13.66 3.61
C HIS A 43 5.37 15.11 3.53
N GLU A 44 4.22 15.33 2.91
CA GLU A 44 3.60 16.65 2.83
C GLU A 44 3.20 17.18 4.22
N ALA A 45 2.55 16.34 5.03
CA ALA A 45 2.19 16.68 6.41
C ALA A 45 3.40 17.11 7.24
N TYR A 46 4.51 16.37 7.16
CA TYR A 46 5.76 16.74 7.80
C TYR A 46 6.29 18.09 7.32
N GLY A 47 6.18 18.40 6.02
CA GLY A 47 6.55 19.69 5.47
C GLY A 47 5.72 20.86 6.04
N PHE A 48 4.42 20.65 6.26
CA PHE A 48 3.58 21.62 6.94
C PHE A 48 3.98 21.81 8.40
N ASP A 49 4.27 20.73 9.12
CA ASP A 49 4.70 20.79 10.52
C ASP A 49 6.06 21.48 10.69
N ASP A 50 7.06 21.16 9.85
CA ASP A 50 8.39 21.79 9.90
C ASP A 50 8.31 23.29 9.59
N ARG A 51 7.52 23.68 8.56
CA ARG A 51 7.31 25.09 8.25
C ARG A 51 6.59 25.81 9.38
N SER A 52 5.52 25.21 9.90
CA SER A 52 4.70 25.81 10.94
C SER A 52 5.43 25.96 12.27
N GLY A 53 6.25 24.96 12.62
CA GLY A 53 7.07 24.97 13.84
C GLY A 53 8.15 26.06 13.87
N ARG A 54 8.47 26.67 12.71
CA ARG A 54 9.41 27.79 12.61
C ARG A 54 8.73 29.15 12.79
N HIS A 55 7.40 29.23 12.78
CA HIS A 55 6.69 30.48 13.01
C HIS A 55 6.66 30.85 14.50
N SER A 56 6.84 32.13 14.78
CA SER A 56 6.57 32.78 16.07
C SER A 56 5.45 33.81 15.94
N ASN A 57 4.94 34.32 17.07
CA ASN A 57 3.91 35.38 17.11
C ASN A 57 4.31 36.70 16.43
N MET A 58 5.58 36.88 16.09
CA MET A 58 6.10 38.05 15.38
C MET A 58 6.30 37.78 13.89
N SER A 59 5.98 36.58 13.40
CA SER A 59 6.17 36.24 11.99
C SER A 59 5.13 36.97 11.14
N PRO A 60 5.55 37.66 10.06
CA PRO A 60 4.66 38.53 9.28
C PRO A 60 3.56 37.77 8.53
N ASP A 61 3.70 36.46 8.42
CA ASP A 61 2.80 35.52 7.77
C ASP A 61 1.84 34.81 8.73
N THR A 62 1.85 35.17 10.03
CA THR A 62 0.88 34.66 11.01
C THR A 62 -0.28 35.62 11.21
N LYS A 63 -1.50 35.10 11.37
CA LYS A 63 -2.71 35.87 11.68
C LYS A 63 -3.51 35.18 12.76
N LEU A 64 -4.13 35.96 13.64
CA LEU A 64 -5.07 35.43 14.63
C LEU A 64 -6.39 35.09 13.94
N HIS A 65 -6.80 33.82 13.98
CA HIS A 65 -8.12 33.40 13.52
C HIS A 65 -8.92 32.86 14.73
N PRO A 66 -10.19 33.27 14.92
CA PRO A 66 -10.99 32.89 16.10
C PRO A 66 -11.13 31.38 16.32
N SER A 67 -11.06 30.60 15.24
CA SER A 67 -11.17 29.13 15.29
C SER A 67 -9.83 28.39 15.24
N SER A 68 -8.68 29.08 15.34
CA SER A 68 -7.36 28.42 15.29
C SER A 68 -7.15 27.39 16.41
N ALA A 69 -7.85 27.55 17.54
CA ALA A 69 -7.82 26.60 18.66
C ALA A 69 -8.95 25.57 18.62
N THR A 70 -9.85 25.61 17.63
CA THR A 70 -10.99 24.69 17.54
C THR A 70 -10.53 23.35 16.98
N MET A 71 -10.73 22.29 17.76
CA MET A 71 -10.46 20.92 17.33
C MET A 71 -11.53 20.49 16.30
N GLN A 72 -11.12 20.12 15.10
CA GLN A 72 -12.01 19.62 14.04
C GLN A 72 -12.47 18.18 14.33
N GLU A 73 -13.65 17.79 13.85
CA GLU A 73 -14.22 16.45 14.08
C GLU A 73 -13.44 15.31 13.40
N HIS A 74 -12.67 15.60 12.34
CA HIS A 74 -11.99 14.59 11.53
C HIS A 74 -10.46 14.64 11.68
N ILE A 75 -9.97 14.78 12.91
CA ILE A 75 -8.53 14.80 13.17
C ILE A 75 -8.00 13.37 13.34
N CYS A 76 -6.88 13.09 12.68
CA CYS A 76 -6.17 11.85 12.89
C CYS A 76 -5.45 11.85 14.24
N THR A 77 -5.59 10.78 15.01
CA THR A 77 -4.77 10.56 16.21
C THR A 77 -3.41 9.98 15.84
N PRO A 78 -2.35 10.19 16.64
CA PRO A 78 -1.06 9.53 16.39
C PRO A 78 -1.18 8.00 16.27
N THR A 79 -2.07 7.40 17.05
CA THR A 79 -2.36 5.96 17.01
C THR A 79 -3.00 5.53 15.69
N SER A 80 -4.03 6.25 15.23
CA SER A 80 -4.68 5.94 13.93
C SER A 80 -3.73 6.20 12.75
N TRP A 81 -2.90 7.25 12.84
CA TRP A 81 -1.90 7.58 11.83
C TRP A 81 -0.82 6.48 11.69
N THR A 82 -0.35 5.97 12.82
CA THR A 82 0.63 4.87 12.85
C THR A 82 0.00 3.56 12.39
N LYS A 83 -1.23 3.27 12.86
CA LYS A 83 -1.95 2.05 12.49
C LYS A 83 -2.21 1.96 10.99
N PHE A 84 -2.55 3.07 10.34
CA PHE A 84 -2.77 3.10 8.89
C PHE A 84 -1.55 2.58 8.11
N THR A 85 -0.34 3.05 8.43
CA THR A 85 0.89 2.53 7.80
C THR A 85 1.16 1.09 8.16
N GLN A 86 0.95 0.71 9.43
CA GLN A 86 1.18 -0.67 9.85
C GLN A 86 0.28 -1.66 9.09
N ASP A 87 -0.98 -1.28 8.85
CA ASP A 87 -1.94 -2.08 8.10
C ASP A 87 -1.54 -2.15 6.61
N ASN A 88 -1.09 -1.04 6.00
CA ASN A 88 -0.58 -1.02 4.62
C ASN A 88 0.68 -1.90 4.45
N LEU A 89 1.63 -1.81 5.38
CA LEU A 89 2.84 -2.65 5.39
C LEU A 89 2.49 -4.13 5.56
N SER A 90 1.58 -4.45 6.48
CA SER A 90 1.14 -5.83 6.68
C SER A 90 0.54 -6.42 5.41
N LYS A 91 -0.26 -5.64 4.67
CA LYS A 91 -0.82 -6.08 3.39
C LYS A 91 0.28 -6.27 2.35
N ALA A 92 1.20 -5.33 2.21
CA ALA A 92 2.31 -5.45 1.25
C ALA A 92 3.19 -6.69 1.50
N LEU A 93 3.48 -7.00 2.77
CA LEU A 93 4.23 -8.21 3.15
C LEU A 93 3.48 -9.50 2.80
N GLN A 94 2.15 -9.52 2.99
CA GLN A 94 1.33 -10.66 2.57
C GLN A 94 1.36 -10.87 1.06
N GLU A 95 1.27 -9.80 0.27
CA GLU A 95 1.35 -9.89 -1.19
C GLU A 95 2.76 -10.30 -1.68
N GLU A 96 3.81 -9.90 -0.96
CA GLU A 96 5.18 -10.37 -1.21
C GLU A 96 5.32 -11.88 -0.96
N GLU A 97 4.83 -12.39 0.17
CA GLU A 97 4.84 -13.82 0.49
C GLU A 97 4.03 -14.64 -0.52
N ALA A 98 2.85 -14.14 -0.91
CA ALA A 98 2.03 -14.76 -1.95
C ALA A 98 2.75 -14.79 -3.30
N THR A 99 3.45 -13.71 -3.66
CA THR A 99 4.27 -13.63 -4.87
C THR A 99 5.39 -14.65 -4.86
N ASN A 100 6.13 -14.77 -3.75
CA ASN A 100 7.23 -15.73 -3.61
C ASN A 100 6.72 -17.17 -3.73
N SER A 101 5.62 -17.49 -3.05
CA SER A 101 4.98 -18.82 -3.13
C SER A 101 4.52 -19.15 -4.55
N LEU A 102 3.90 -18.20 -5.24
CA LEU A 102 3.44 -18.40 -6.62
C LEU A 102 4.62 -18.54 -7.59
N ARG A 103 5.72 -17.80 -7.37
CA ARG A 103 6.94 -17.92 -8.18
C ARG A 103 7.56 -19.31 -8.04
N MET A 104 7.67 -19.83 -6.82
CA MET A 104 8.14 -21.20 -6.58
C MET A 104 7.29 -22.24 -7.32
N LEU A 105 5.96 -22.09 -7.30
CA LEU A 105 5.06 -22.98 -8.04
C LEU A 105 5.30 -22.90 -9.56
N VAL A 106 5.47 -21.68 -10.10
CA VAL A 106 5.77 -21.48 -11.53
C VAL A 106 7.09 -22.12 -11.92
N GLU A 107 8.14 -21.94 -11.10
CA GLU A 107 9.46 -22.53 -11.33
C GLU A 107 9.44 -24.07 -11.32
N GLN A 108 8.63 -24.68 -10.46
CA GLN A 108 8.44 -26.14 -10.42
C GLN A 108 7.70 -26.70 -11.64
N MET A 109 7.01 -25.85 -12.41
CA MET A 109 6.27 -26.25 -13.61
C MET A 109 7.08 -26.12 -14.90
N LEU A 110 8.21 -25.41 -14.87
CA LEU A 110 9.15 -25.23 -15.99
C LEU A 110 10.19 -26.35 -16.01
#